data_AF-D7KY93-F1
#
_entry.id   AF-D7KY93-F1
#
_cell.length_a   1.000
_cell.length_b   1.000
_cell.length_c   1.000
_cell.angle_alpha   90.00
_cell.angle_beta   90.00
_cell.angle_gamma   90.00
#
_symmetry.space_group_name_H-M   'P 1'
#
loop_
_entity.id
_entity.type
_entity.pdbx_description
1 polymer ?
#
loop_
_entity_poly.entity_id
_entity_poly.type
_entity_poly.pdbx_seq_one_letter_code
_entity_poly.pdbx_strand_id
1 'polypeptide(L)'
;MAFTLGRRARRLVSATSVHQNGCLHKLQQTGSDRFQLGEAKAIRLLPRRTNMVQELGIGEELMERNRETDRSYDFLGEMRQRFMRFKRQKYLPEIEKFQALAIAQSPKVMVIGCADSRVCPSYVLGFQPGEAFTIRNVANLVTPVQNGPTETNSALEFAVTTLQVENIIVMGHSNCGGIAALMSHQNHQGQHSSLVERWVMNGKAAKLRTQLASSHLSFDEQCRNCEKESIKDSVMNLITYSWIRDRVKTGEVKIHGCYYNLSDCSLEKWRLSSDKDNNGFHISDREIWS
;
A
#
# COMPACT_ATOMS: atom_id res chain seq x y z
N MET A 1 -39.76 50.11 15.26
CA MET A 1 -41.07 49.42 15.36
C MET A 1 -40.93 48.10 14.61
N ALA A 2 -40.68 46.96 15.26
CA ALA A 2 -41.55 46.18 16.15
C ALA A 2 -42.33 45.08 15.39
N PHE A 3 -41.98 43.81 15.70
CA PHE A 3 -42.86 42.64 15.95
C PHE A 3 -43.68 42.06 14.75
N THR A 4 -43.89 40.75 14.51
CA THR A 4 -43.49 39.46 15.13
C THR A 4 -44.01 38.23 14.33
N LEU A 5 -43.41 37.06 14.66
CA LEU A 5 -43.95 35.68 14.79
C LEU A 5 -44.50 34.86 13.60
N GLY A 6 -43.91 33.67 13.45
CA GLY A 6 -44.57 32.43 13.01
C GLY A 6 -43.98 31.23 13.74
N ARG A 7 -44.81 30.42 14.42
CA ARG A 7 -44.49 29.39 15.42
C ARG A 7 -44.43 27.95 14.87
N ARG A 8 -43.56 27.14 15.50
CA ARG A 8 -43.67 25.72 15.98
C ARG A 8 -44.13 24.59 15.05
N ALA A 9 -43.35 23.49 15.09
CA ALA A 9 -43.84 22.20 15.61
C ALA A 9 -42.70 21.35 16.20
N ARG A 10 -42.83 20.98 17.48
CA ARG A 10 -42.06 19.93 18.17
C ARG A 10 -42.77 18.60 17.95
N ARG A 11 -42.03 17.50 17.77
CA ARG A 11 -42.45 16.17 18.22
C ARG A 11 -41.44 15.66 19.24
N LEU A 12 -41.90 15.55 20.50
CA LEU A 12 -41.33 14.66 21.50
C LEU A 12 -41.85 13.25 21.19
N VAL A 13 -40.99 12.25 21.30
CA VAL A 13 -41.38 10.92 21.77
C VAL A 13 -40.38 10.52 22.86
N SER A 14 -40.95 10.10 23.98
CA SER A 14 -40.33 9.73 25.23
C SER A 14 -39.49 8.46 25.13
N ALA A 15 -38.36 8.43 25.83
CA ALA A 15 -37.87 7.19 26.45
C ALA A 15 -37.49 7.51 27.90
N THR A 16 -38.16 6.79 28.79
CA THR A 16 -38.11 6.82 30.24
C THR A 16 -36.70 6.57 30.78
N SER A 17 -36.37 7.33 31.82
CA SER A 17 -35.19 7.12 32.66
C SER A 17 -35.43 5.93 33.59
N VAL A 18 -34.39 5.12 33.81
CA VAL A 18 -34.18 4.39 35.06
C VAL A 18 -32.81 4.81 35.58
N HIS A 19 -32.83 5.46 36.73
CA HIS A 19 -31.68 5.89 37.51
C HIS A 19 -30.84 4.71 37.99
N GLN A 20 -29.51 4.88 38.03
CA GLN A 20 -28.76 4.94 39.29
C GLN A 20 -27.36 5.52 39.09
N ASN A 21 -27.03 6.51 39.93
CA ASN A 21 -25.70 7.00 40.31
C ASN A 21 -24.92 7.92 39.37
N GLY A 22 -25.32 9.20 39.41
CA GLY A 22 -24.50 10.39 39.68
C GLY A 22 -23.06 10.50 39.17
N CYS A 23 -22.84 11.42 38.22
CA CYS A 23 -21.99 12.60 38.40
C CYS A 23 -22.22 13.58 37.23
N LEU A 24 -22.68 14.79 37.53
CA LEU A 24 -22.87 15.88 36.56
C LEU A 24 -21.57 16.69 36.45
N HIS A 25 -20.83 16.51 35.37
CA HIS A 25 -19.89 17.53 34.88
C HIS A 25 -20.39 18.07 33.54
N LYS A 26 -20.62 19.39 33.51
CA LYS A 26 -20.94 20.16 32.30
C LYS A 26 -19.79 20.01 31.30
N LEU A 27 -20.03 19.37 30.16
CA LEU A 27 -19.16 19.47 28.98
C LEU A 27 -19.52 20.75 28.22
N GLN A 28 -18.69 21.78 28.37
CA GLN A 28 -18.61 22.87 27.41
C GLN A 28 -18.02 22.33 26.11
N GLN A 29 -18.69 22.60 24.99
CA GLN A 29 -18.17 22.32 23.66
C GLN A 29 -17.08 23.34 23.31
N THR A 30 -15.83 22.90 23.24
CA THR A 30 -14.75 23.61 22.55
C THR A 30 -13.89 22.62 21.76
N GLY A 31 -13.86 22.81 20.43
CA GLY A 31 -12.70 22.64 19.55
C GLY A 31 -11.96 21.28 19.44
N SER A 32 -11.83 20.84 18.19
CA SER A 32 -10.86 19.87 17.64
C SER A 32 -11.20 18.38 17.79
N ASP A 33 -11.67 17.80 16.70
CA ASP A 33 -11.68 16.35 16.49
C ASP A 33 -10.23 15.86 16.33
N ARG A 34 -9.58 15.55 17.45
CA ARG A 34 -8.42 14.65 17.49
C ARG A 34 -8.92 13.26 17.80
N PHE A 35 -8.94 12.38 16.79
CA PHE A 35 -8.83 10.95 17.05
C PHE A 35 -7.46 10.67 17.68
N GLN A 36 -7.41 10.60 19.01
CA GLN A 36 -6.24 10.09 19.72
C GLN A 36 -6.29 8.56 19.69
N LEU A 37 -5.60 7.96 18.72
CA LEU A 37 -5.18 6.57 18.83
C LEU A 37 -3.88 6.55 19.64
N GLY A 38 -3.94 5.87 20.79
CA GLY A 38 -2.86 5.75 21.76
C GLY A 38 -1.65 4.97 21.26
N GLU A 39 -0.62 4.94 22.11
CA GLU A 39 0.73 4.39 21.90
C GLU A 39 0.79 3.09 21.07
N ALA A 40 1.86 2.99 20.27
CA ALA A 40 2.19 1.85 19.42
C ALA A 40 2.07 0.54 20.18
N LYS A 41 1.02 -0.23 19.88
CA LYS A 41 0.89 -1.60 20.37
C LYS A 41 0.85 -2.51 19.16
N ALA A 42 1.75 -3.48 19.14
CA ALA A 42 1.72 -4.60 18.22
C ALA A 42 0.27 -5.10 18.09
N ILE A 43 -0.29 -5.07 16.88
CA ILE A 43 -1.70 -5.38 16.68
C ILE A 43 -1.86 -6.89 16.84
N ARG A 44 -2.51 -7.28 17.94
CA ARG A 44 -2.78 -8.68 18.24
C ARG A 44 -3.79 -9.25 17.26
N LEU A 45 -3.36 -10.06 16.31
CA LEU A 45 -4.22 -10.94 15.52
C LEU A 45 -4.77 -11.99 16.48
N LEU A 46 -6.10 -12.05 16.64
CA LEU A 46 -6.73 -13.04 17.53
C LEU A 46 -6.48 -14.45 16.98
N PRO A 47 -5.79 -15.35 17.71
CA PRO A 47 -5.64 -16.72 17.25
C PRO A 47 -6.97 -17.45 17.49
N ARG A 48 -7.61 -17.93 16.41
CA ARG A 48 -8.56 -19.05 16.55
C ARG A 48 -7.74 -20.29 16.90
N ARG A 49 -7.89 -20.78 18.14
CA ARG A 49 -7.40 -22.11 18.52
C ARG A 49 -8.01 -23.14 17.58
N THR A 50 -7.17 -23.84 16.83
CA THR A 50 -7.49 -25.18 16.33
C THR A 50 -6.38 -26.10 16.77
N ASN A 51 -6.72 -27.05 17.64
CA ASN A 51 -5.89 -28.20 17.93
C ASN A 51 -5.71 -28.95 16.61
N MET A 52 -4.46 -29.11 16.16
CA MET A 52 -4.17 -29.93 15.00
C MET A 52 -2.95 -30.80 15.31
N VAL A 53 -3.21 -31.84 16.10
CA VAL A 53 -2.36 -33.01 16.24
C VAL A 53 -3.21 -34.21 15.80
N GLN A 54 -2.59 -35.05 14.96
CA GLN A 54 -3.05 -36.33 14.40
C GLN A 54 -4.12 -36.29 13.30
N GLU A 55 -3.70 -36.61 12.07
CA GLU A 55 -3.79 -37.98 11.55
C GLU A 55 -2.80 -38.14 10.37
N LEU A 56 -1.81 -39.02 10.56
CA LEU A 56 -1.01 -39.59 9.48
C LEU A 56 -1.44 -41.04 9.39
N GLY A 57 -2.12 -41.41 8.31
CA GLY A 57 -2.58 -42.78 8.12
C GLY A 57 -3.33 -43.02 6.83
N ILE A 58 -2.60 -43.62 5.88
CA ILE A 58 -3.06 -44.66 4.95
C ILE A 58 -3.95 -44.21 3.78
N GLY A 59 -3.36 -44.24 2.59
CA GLY A 59 -4.06 -44.15 1.31
C GLY A 59 -3.15 -44.21 0.08
N GLU A 60 -2.00 -44.91 0.16
CA GLU A 60 -1.14 -45.19 -1.00
C GLU A 60 -1.49 -46.57 -1.57
N GLU A 61 -2.71 -46.79 -2.07
CA GLU A 61 -3.02 -48.06 -2.78
C GLU A 61 -4.33 -48.02 -3.58
N LEU A 62 -4.54 -47.00 -4.44
CA LEU A 62 -5.62 -47.07 -5.44
C LEU A 62 -5.49 -46.04 -6.58
N MET A 63 -4.30 -45.81 -7.13
CA MET A 63 -4.15 -45.05 -8.38
C MET A 63 -3.02 -45.61 -9.27
N GLU A 64 -3.02 -46.93 -9.46
CA GLU A 64 -2.38 -47.54 -10.63
C GLU A 64 -3.48 -48.13 -11.51
N ARG A 65 -3.96 -47.31 -12.45
CA ARG A 65 -4.50 -47.68 -13.77
C ARG A 65 -5.01 -46.42 -14.46
N ASN A 66 -4.66 -46.31 -15.75
CA ASN A 66 -4.94 -45.22 -16.70
C ASN A 66 -3.83 -44.17 -16.80
N ARG A 67 -2.66 -44.62 -17.26
CA ARG A 67 -1.78 -43.76 -18.07
C ARG A 67 -2.38 -43.64 -19.46
N GLU A 68 -2.21 -42.45 -20.05
CA GLU A 68 -2.61 -42.06 -21.41
C GLU A 68 -4.06 -41.62 -21.57
N THR A 69 -4.35 -40.38 -21.14
CA THR A 69 -4.93 -39.33 -22.00
C THR A 69 -5.11 -38.04 -21.17
N ASP A 70 -4.68 -36.91 -21.76
CA ASP A 70 -4.80 -35.53 -21.27
C ASP A 70 -4.04 -35.16 -19.97
N ARG A 71 -2.79 -34.71 -20.11
CA ARG A 71 -2.06 -34.04 -19.02
C ARG A 71 -2.61 -32.63 -18.82
N SER A 72 -3.85 -32.56 -18.33
CA SER A 72 -4.39 -31.34 -17.71
C SER A 72 -3.43 -30.94 -16.58
N TYR A 73 -2.79 -29.78 -16.73
CA TYR A 73 -1.92 -29.25 -15.69
C TYR A 73 -2.75 -28.98 -14.43
N ASP A 74 -2.55 -29.81 -13.40
CA ASP A 74 -3.18 -29.62 -12.09
C ASP A 74 -2.51 -28.46 -11.35
N PHE A 75 -2.91 -27.23 -11.69
CA PHE A 75 -2.41 -26.01 -11.09
C PHE A 75 -2.61 -25.97 -9.57
N LEU A 76 -3.76 -26.45 -9.08
CA LEU A 76 -4.06 -26.46 -7.65
C LEU A 76 -3.21 -27.50 -6.90
N GLY A 77 -3.00 -28.67 -7.51
CA GLY A 77 -2.06 -29.68 -7.01
C GLY A 77 -0.64 -29.15 -6.89
N GLU A 78 -0.15 -28.46 -7.91
CA GLU A 78 1.16 -27.80 -7.88
C GLU A 78 1.23 -26.70 -6.81
N MET A 79 0.19 -25.87 -6.67
CA MET A 79 0.10 -24.86 -5.61
C MET A 79 0.16 -25.50 -4.21
N ARG A 80 -0.57 -26.61 -4.00
CA ARG A 80 -0.51 -27.38 -2.76
C ARG A 80 0.91 -27.88 -2.49
N GLN A 81 1.59 -28.43 -3.49
CA GLN A 81 2.97 -28.89 -3.34
C GLN A 81 3.93 -27.75 -2.97
N ARG A 82 3.79 -26.57 -3.59
CA ARG A 82 4.56 -25.37 -3.26
C ARG A 82 4.33 -24.92 -1.81
N PHE A 83 3.07 -24.90 -1.36
CA PHE A 83 2.75 -24.56 0.03
C PHE A 83 3.35 -25.57 1.02
N MET A 84 3.26 -26.87 0.73
CA MET A 84 3.86 -27.90 1.58
C MET A 84 5.39 -27.80 1.62
N ARG A 85 6.03 -27.40 0.51
CA ARG A 85 7.47 -27.09 0.47
C ARG A 85 7.80 -25.89 1.36
N PHE A 86 7.04 -24.79 1.26
CA PHE A 86 7.18 -23.63 2.16
C PHE A 86 7.05 -24.05 3.63
N LYS A 87 6.04 -24.85 3.97
CA LYS A 87 5.83 -25.34 5.33
C LYS A 87 7.06 -26.08 5.85
N ARG A 88 7.58 -27.03 5.07
CA ARG A 88 8.73 -27.86 5.48
C ARG A 88 10.05 -27.10 5.51
N GLN A 89 10.30 -26.22 4.54
CA GLN A 89 11.61 -25.61 4.33
C GLN A 89 11.77 -24.21 4.93
N LYS A 90 10.67 -23.52 5.27
CA LYS A 90 10.68 -22.15 5.80
C LYS A 90 9.92 -22.05 7.12
N TYR A 91 8.69 -22.53 7.18
CA TYR A 91 7.86 -22.39 8.38
C TYR A 91 8.37 -23.23 9.57
N LEU A 92 8.55 -24.55 9.38
CA LEU A 92 8.96 -25.44 10.46
C LEU A 92 10.35 -25.11 11.04
N PRO A 93 11.37 -24.77 10.23
CA PRO A 93 12.68 -24.35 10.77
C PRO A 93 12.64 -23.03 11.57
N GLU A 94 11.69 -22.14 11.27
CA GLU A 94 11.52 -20.83 11.95
C GLU A 94 10.20 -20.76 12.74
N ILE A 95 9.74 -21.88 13.30
CA ILE A 95 8.38 -21.99 13.86
C ILE A 95 8.09 -20.96 14.96
N GLU A 96 9.06 -20.66 15.82
CA GLU A 96 8.93 -19.67 16.90
C GLU A 96 8.70 -18.26 16.35
N LYS A 97 9.43 -17.88 15.30
CA LYS A 97 9.25 -16.59 14.61
C LYS A 97 7.86 -16.52 13.98
N PHE A 98 7.41 -17.57 13.29
CA PHE A 98 6.07 -17.58 12.70
C PHE A 98 4.96 -17.60 13.75
N GLN A 99 5.16 -18.24 14.90
CA GLN A 99 4.21 -18.18 16.02
C GLN A 99 4.14 -16.78 16.63
N ALA A 100 5.26 -16.09 16.77
CA ALA A 100 5.28 -14.68 17.18
C ALA A 100 4.54 -13.80 16.17
N LEU A 101 4.80 -13.98 14.87
CA LEU A 101 4.12 -13.25 13.79
C LEU A 101 2.61 -13.55 13.71
N ALA A 102 2.19 -14.76 14.09
CA ALA A 102 0.77 -15.11 14.17
C ALA A 102 0.05 -14.36 15.30
N ILE A 103 0.79 -13.88 16.32
CA ILE A 103 0.23 -13.04 17.38
C ILE A 103 0.16 -11.59 16.91
N ALA A 104 1.22 -11.04 16.32
CA ALA A 104 1.21 -9.64 15.88
C ALA A 104 2.25 -9.36 14.80
N GLN A 105 2.00 -8.31 14.01
CA GLN A 105 2.97 -7.71 13.10
C GLN A 105 3.46 -6.35 13.63
N SER A 106 4.70 -6.00 13.30
CA SER A 106 5.30 -4.68 13.57
C SER A 106 6.33 -4.32 12.49
N PRO A 107 5.93 -4.23 11.21
CA PRO A 107 6.85 -3.92 10.12
C PRO A 107 7.39 -2.51 10.27
N LYS A 108 8.67 -2.32 9.93
CA LYS A 108 9.33 -1.00 9.95
C LYS A 108 9.34 -0.31 8.59
N VAL A 109 8.96 -1.04 7.54
CA VAL A 109 8.94 -0.57 6.17
C VAL A 109 7.55 -0.76 5.59
N MET A 110 7.08 0.23 4.84
CA MET A 110 5.99 0.09 3.88
C MET A 110 6.54 0.14 2.47
N VAL A 111 6.04 -0.73 1.58
CA VAL A 111 6.38 -0.70 0.16
C VAL A 111 5.11 -0.54 -0.68
N ILE A 112 5.09 0.46 -1.55
CA ILE A 112 4.14 0.61 -2.65
C ILE A 112 4.85 0.10 -3.92
N GLY A 113 4.48 -1.09 -4.36
CA GLY A 113 5.07 -1.74 -5.54
C GLY A 113 4.10 -1.87 -6.71
N CYS A 114 4.63 -2.23 -7.88
CA CYS A 114 3.77 -2.52 -9.03
C CYS A 114 3.14 -3.92 -8.89
N ALA A 115 1.91 -4.09 -9.38
CA ALA A 115 1.23 -5.38 -9.49
C ALA A 115 1.90 -6.36 -10.49
N ASP A 116 2.88 -5.88 -11.26
CA ASP A 116 3.63 -6.67 -12.24
C ASP A 116 4.27 -7.93 -11.62
N SER A 117 3.98 -9.09 -12.20
CA SER A 117 4.40 -10.40 -11.68
C SER A 117 5.91 -10.56 -11.47
N ARG A 118 6.75 -9.76 -12.13
CA ARG A 118 8.21 -9.87 -12.14
C ARG A 118 8.89 -9.15 -10.97
N VAL A 119 8.18 -8.27 -10.26
CA VAL A 119 8.79 -7.29 -9.32
C VAL A 119 8.23 -7.39 -7.91
N CYS A 120 8.01 -8.62 -7.43
CA CYS A 120 7.54 -8.84 -6.05
C CYS A 120 8.53 -8.22 -5.03
N PRO A 121 8.14 -7.19 -4.25
CA PRO A 121 9.11 -6.47 -3.41
C PRO A 121 9.82 -7.33 -2.38
N SER A 122 9.11 -8.26 -1.74
CA SER A 122 9.74 -9.19 -0.77
C SER A 122 10.79 -10.10 -1.41
N TYR A 123 10.61 -10.44 -2.69
CA TYR A 123 11.60 -11.23 -3.43
C TYR A 123 12.80 -10.37 -3.84
N VAL A 124 12.55 -9.23 -4.48
CA VAL A 124 13.61 -8.37 -5.03
C VAL A 124 14.45 -7.73 -3.93
N LEU A 125 13.83 -7.28 -2.84
CA LEU A 125 14.50 -6.58 -1.72
C LEU A 125 14.83 -7.51 -0.53
N GLY A 126 14.52 -8.80 -0.64
CA GLY A 126 14.89 -9.80 0.38
C GLY A 126 14.12 -9.73 1.70
N PHE A 127 12.99 -9.02 1.75
CA PHE A 127 12.19 -8.92 2.99
C PHE A 127 11.68 -10.28 3.47
N GLN A 128 11.88 -10.52 4.75
CA GLN A 128 11.34 -11.65 5.49
C GLN A 128 9.89 -11.37 5.95
N PRO A 129 9.12 -12.42 6.29
CA PRO A 129 7.80 -12.25 6.88
C PRO A 129 7.84 -11.31 8.11
N GLY A 130 6.98 -10.30 8.10
CA GLY A 130 6.88 -9.29 9.16
C GLY A 130 7.72 -8.03 8.98
N GLU A 131 8.64 -7.96 7.99
CA GLU A 131 9.52 -6.80 7.83
C GLU A 131 8.90 -5.65 7.02
N ALA A 132 8.09 -5.97 6.01
CA ALA A 132 7.49 -5.00 5.10
C ALA A 132 5.97 -5.14 4.99
N PHE A 133 5.26 -4.03 5.22
CA PHE A 133 3.85 -3.89 4.89
C PHE A 133 3.72 -3.47 3.43
N THR A 134 3.18 -4.34 2.57
CA THR A 134 3.24 -4.12 1.11
C THR A 134 1.85 -3.93 0.51
N ILE A 135 1.68 -2.88 -0.30
CA ILE A 135 0.55 -2.70 -1.21
C ILE A 135 1.07 -2.72 -2.65
N ARG A 136 0.31 -3.34 -3.55
CA ARG A 136 0.69 -3.43 -4.97
C ARG A 136 -0.47 -2.99 -5.85
N ASN A 137 -0.23 -2.02 -6.73
CA ASN A 137 -1.21 -1.52 -7.68
C ASN A 137 -0.60 -1.39 -9.09
N VAL A 138 -1.40 -1.07 -10.11
CA VAL A 138 -0.89 -0.90 -11.47
C VAL A 138 -0.01 0.36 -11.52
N ALA A 139 1.25 0.21 -11.93
CA ALA A 139 2.25 1.28 -12.03
C ALA A 139 2.63 1.96 -10.70
N ASN A 140 2.47 1.29 -9.55
CA ASN A 140 2.95 1.73 -8.23
C ASN A 140 2.63 3.19 -7.90
N LEU A 141 1.46 3.66 -8.33
CA LEU A 141 1.05 5.06 -8.22
C LEU A 141 0.54 5.36 -6.82
N VAL A 142 0.86 6.55 -6.32
CA VAL A 142 0.25 7.14 -5.12
C VAL A 142 -0.55 8.35 -5.57
N THR A 143 -1.84 8.39 -5.25
CA THR A 143 -2.70 9.54 -5.58
C THR A 143 -2.66 10.58 -4.46
N PRO A 144 -2.92 11.87 -4.72
CA PRO A 144 -3.16 12.84 -3.66
C PRO A 144 -4.40 12.49 -2.83
N VAL A 145 -4.43 12.91 -1.56
CA VAL A 145 -5.53 12.63 -0.63
C VAL A 145 -6.90 13.17 -1.12
N GLN A 146 -6.88 14.28 -1.85
CA GLN A 146 -8.09 14.95 -2.36
C GLN A 146 -8.85 14.18 -3.43
N ASN A 147 -8.26 13.12 -4.01
CA ASN A 147 -8.89 12.31 -5.04
C ASN A 147 -9.86 11.24 -4.47
N GLY A 148 -10.08 11.23 -3.15
CA GLY A 148 -10.92 10.26 -2.45
C GLY A 148 -10.17 9.01 -2.00
N PRO A 149 -10.86 8.08 -1.32
CA PRO A 149 -10.24 6.87 -0.78
C PRO A 149 -9.82 5.91 -1.90
N THR A 150 -8.63 5.33 -1.75
CA THR A 150 -8.12 4.23 -2.58
C THR A 150 -7.55 3.16 -1.66
N GLU A 151 -7.39 1.94 -2.16
CA GLU A 151 -6.70 0.86 -1.43
C GLU A 151 -5.29 1.29 -0.97
N THR A 152 -4.60 2.12 -1.76
CA THR A 152 -3.27 2.63 -1.43
C THR A 152 -3.32 3.65 -0.30
N ASN A 153 -4.29 4.57 -0.31
CA ASN A 153 -4.43 5.59 0.73
C ASN A 153 -4.82 4.97 2.08
N SER A 154 -5.74 4.00 2.06
CA SER A 154 -6.11 3.25 3.28
C SER A 154 -4.95 2.42 3.83
N ALA A 155 -4.18 1.77 2.95
CA ALA A 155 -2.97 1.04 3.35
C ALA A 155 -1.92 1.98 3.95
N LEU A 156 -1.72 3.18 3.37
CA LEU A 156 -0.79 4.18 3.88
C LEU A 156 -1.20 4.67 5.27
N GLU A 157 -2.48 5.02 5.46
CA GLU A 157 -2.99 5.47 6.75
C GLU A 157 -2.78 4.40 7.82
N PHE A 158 -3.14 3.14 7.52
CA PHE A 158 -2.93 2.04 8.46
C PHE A 158 -1.44 1.83 8.79
N ALA A 159 -0.58 1.81 7.77
CA ALA A 159 0.86 1.59 7.96
C ALA A 159 1.51 2.70 8.80
N VAL A 160 1.19 3.97 8.57
CA VAL A 160 1.84 5.09 9.26
C VAL A 160 1.20 5.40 10.61
N THR A 161 -0.12 5.39 10.70
CA THR A 161 -0.82 5.79 11.93
C THR A 161 -0.99 4.64 12.91
N THR A 162 -1.15 3.41 12.42
CA THR A 162 -1.42 2.23 13.26
C THR A 162 -0.16 1.37 13.43
N LEU A 163 0.50 0.99 12.33
CA LEU A 163 1.73 0.16 12.41
C LEU A 163 3.00 0.98 12.68
N GLN A 164 2.94 2.30 12.50
CA GLN A 164 4.04 3.23 12.73
C GLN A 164 5.32 2.83 11.97
N VAL A 165 5.17 2.52 10.68
CA VAL A 165 6.32 2.28 9.79
C VAL A 165 7.24 3.50 9.76
N GLU A 166 8.54 3.26 9.71
CA GLU A 166 9.57 4.30 9.74
C GLU A 166 10.08 4.64 8.34
N ASN A 167 9.86 3.75 7.37
CA ASN A 167 10.29 3.92 5.98
C ASN A 167 9.12 3.64 5.03
N ILE A 168 8.91 4.52 4.05
CA ILE A 168 7.97 4.32 2.95
C ILE A 168 8.76 4.28 1.66
N ILE A 169 8.60 3.21 0.88
CA ILE A 169 9.29 3.00 -0.39
C ILE A 169 8.26 2.97 -1.52
N VAL A 170 8.38 3.85 -2.51
CA VAL A 170 7.66 3.74 -3.79
C VAL A 170 8.59 3.05 -4.78
N MET A 171 8.28 1.81 -5.15
CA MET A 171 9.13 0.98 -6.01
C MET A 171 8.50 0.81 -7.39
N GLY A 172 9.02 1.55 -8.37
CA GLY A 172 8.75 1.33 -9.79
C GLY A 172 9.81 0.46 -10.44
N HIS A 173 9.63 0.20 -11.74
CA HIS A 173 10.45 -0.76 -12.45
C HIS A 173 10.50 -0.51 -13.96
N SER A 174 11.49 -1.11 -14.64
CA SER A 174 11.60 -1.04 -16.09
C SER A 174 10.53 -1.84 -16.83
N ASN A 175 10.17 -1.35 -18.02
CA ASN A 175 9.16 -1.96 -18.90
C ASN A 175 7.80 -2.15 -18.20
N CYS A 176 7.34 -1.10 -17.52
CA CYS A 176 6.07 -1.10 -16.80
C CYS A 176 4.88 -0.93 -17.75
N GLY A 177 4.03 -1.97 -17.87
CA GLY A 177 2.85 -1.94 -18.73
C GLY A 177 1.85 -0.84 -18.39
N GLY A 178 1.71 -0.47 -17.11
CA GLY A 178 0.83 0.62 -16.70
C GLY A 178 1.37 2.01 -17.10
N ILE A 179 2.69 2.22 -17.07
CA ILE A 179 3.29 3.45 -17.56
C ILE A 179 3.25 3.51 -19.10
N ALA A 180 3.47 2.40 -19.79
CA ALA A 180 3.27 2.33 -21.24
C ALA A 180 1.82 2.72 -21.61
N ALA A 181 0.82 2.17 -20.90
CA ALA A 181 -0.58 2.53 -21.09
C ALA A 181 -0.85 4.03 -20.83
N LEU A 182 -0.27 4.60 -19.76
CA LEU A 182 -0.33 6.04 -19.50
C LEU A 182 0.24 6.84 -20.66
N MET A 183 1.43 6.49 -21.15
CA MET A 183 2.12 7.22 -22.22
C MET A 183 1.36 7.13 -23.55
N SER A 184 0.81 5.96 -23.89
CA SER A 184 -0.03 5.76 -25.08
C SER A 184 -1.41 6.43 -25.00
N HIS A 185 -1.90 6.75 -23.80
CA HIS A 185 -3.24 7.33 -23.64
C HIS A 185 -3.36 8.69 -24.37
N GLN A 186 -4.23 8.76 -25.37
CA GLN A 186 -4.54 10.02 -26.04
C GLN A 186 -5.53 10.80 -25.17
N ASN A 187 -5.33 12.12 -25.01
CA ASN A 187 -6.20 12.97 -24.17
C ASN A 187 -7.64 13.16 -24.72
N HIS A 188 -8.12 12.27 -25.59
CA HIS A 188 -9.43 12.37 -26.20
C HIS A 188 -10.52 12.07 -25.16
N GLN A 189 -11.41 13.05 -24.97
CA GLN A 189 -12.61 12.93 -24.16
C GLN A 189 -13.62 12.04 -24.88
N GLY A 190 -13.52 10.72 -24.66
CA GLY A 190 -14.51 9.72 -25.08
C GLY A 190 -15.14 9.02 -23.88
N GLN A 191 -16.43 8.68 -23.97
CA GLN A 191 -17.26 8.18 -22.86
C GLN A 191 -16.95 6.73 -22.40
N HIS A 192 -15.90 6.09 -22.90
CA HIS A 192 -15.57 4.69 -22.58
C HIS A 192 -14.09 4.51 -22.21
N SER A 193 -13.62 5.19 -21.17
CA SER A 193 -12.31 4.88 -20.59
C SER A 193 -12.38 3.64 -19.69
N SER A 194 -11.48 2.68 -19.94
CA SER A 194 -11.38 1.49 -19.10
C SER A 194 -10.99 1.85 -17.66
N LEU A 195 -11.19 0.92 -16.70
CA LEU A 195 -10.73 1.13 -15.32
C LEU A 195 -9.23 1.39 -15.25
N VAL A 196 -8.43 0.70 -16.09
CA VAL A 196 -6.98 0.87 -16.15
C VAL A 196 -6.63 2.26 -16.69
N GLU A 197 -7.28 2.70 -17.76
CA GLU A 197 -7.03 4.05 -18.31
C GLU A 197 -7.34 5.14 -17.30
N ARG A 198 -8.50 5.06 -16.61
CA ARG A 198 -8.83 6.01 -15.54
C ARG A 198 -7.82 5.97 -14.40
N TRP A 199 -7.35 4.79 -14.02
CA TRP A 199 -6.37 4.62 -12.96
C TRP A 199 -5.01 5.22 -13.31
N VAL A 200 -4.44 4.87 -14.47
CA VAL A 200 -3.08 5.30 -14.83
C VAL A 200 -2.99 6.81 -15.05
N MET A 201 -4.12 7.47 -15.36
CA MET A 201 -4.20 8.92 -15.45
C MET A 201 -3.94 9.66 -14.13
N ASN A 202 -3.88 8.96 -13.00
CA ASN A 202 -3.31 9.54 -11.78
C ASN A 202 -1.82 9.93 -11.95
N GLY A 203 -1.10 9.31 -12.89
CA GLY A 203 0.27 9.67 -13.26
C GLY A 203 0.38 10.77 -14.33
N LYS A 204 -0.70 11.49 -14.66
CA LYS A 204 -0.72 12.48 -15.75
C LYS A 204 0.36 13.55 -15.61
N ALA A 205 0.65 14.00 -14.39
CA ALA A 205 1.70 15.01 -14.17
C ALA A 205 3.09 14.50 -14.58
N ALA A 206 3.43 13.25 -14.25
CA ALA A 206 4.66 12.60 -14.68
C ALA A 206 4.73 12.44 -16.21
N LYS A 207 3.62 12.05 -16.85
CA LYS A 207 3.52 11.99 -18.31
C LYS A 207 3.82 13.34 -18.96
N LEU A 208 3.16 14.40 -18.51
CA LEU A 208 3.34 15.75 -19.07
C LEU A 208 4.78 16.24 -18.90
N ARG A 209 5.37 16.08 -17.72
CA ARG A 209 6.78 16.42 -17.47
C ARG A 209 7.74 15.64 -18.38
N THR A 210 7.46 14.35 -18.59
CA THR A 210 8.26 13.50 -19.48
C THR A 210 8.13 13.93 -20.94
N GLN A 211 6.92 14.21 -21.42
CA GLN A 211 6.70 14.68 -22.79
C GLN A 211 7.41 16.01 -23.06
N LEU A 212 7.41 16.93 -22.08
CA LEU A 212 8.14 18.19 -22.19
C LEU A 212 9.66 17.98 -22.27
N ALA A 213 10.21 17.06 -21.46
CA ALA A 213 11.65 16.82 -21.38
C ALA A 213 12.21 15.88 -22.47
N SER A 214 11.38 15.01 -23.04
CA SER A 214 11.83 13.84 -23.82
C SER A 214 10.99 13.56 -25.07
N SER A 215 10.21 14.54 -25.58
CA SER A 215 9.38 14.36 -26.78
C SER A 215 10.15 13.96 -28.04
N HIS A 216 11.46 14.25 -28.09
CA HIS A 216 12.35 13.90 -29.20
C HIS A 216 12.89 12.46 -29.13
N LEU A 217 12.72 11.76 -28.01
CA LEU A 217 13.20 10.40 -27.82
C LEU A 217 12.20 9.37 -28.33
N SER A 218 12.64 8.12 -28.47
CA SER A 218 11.76 7.00 -28.81
C SER A 218 10.68 6.79 -27.74
N PHE A 219 9.58 6.12 -28.12
CA PHE A 219 8.49 5.84 -27.18
C PHE A 219 8.97 5.05 -25.96
N ASP A 220 9.87 4.08 -26.14
CA ASP A 220 10.41 3.26 -25.05
C ASP A 220 11.28 4.08 -24.09
N GLU A 221 12.10 5.00 -24.61
CA GLU A 221 12.87 5.92 -23.78
C GLU A 221 11.98 6.90 -23.02
N GLN A 222 10.91 7.39 -23.66
CA GLN A 222 9.91 8.20 -22.99
C GLN A 222 9.21 7.41 -21.88
N CYS A 223 8.85 6.13 -22.10
CA CYS A 223 8.29 5.27 -21.06
C CYS A 223 9.28 5.10 -19.90
N ARG A 224 10.55 4.82 -20.19
CA ARG A 224 11.61 4.69 -19.16
C ARG A 224 11.76 5.96 -18.32
N ASN A 225 11.72 7.13 -18.95
CA ASN A 225 11.77 8.39 -18.23
C ASN A 225 10.50 8.62 -17.40
N CYS A 226 9.33 8.28 -17.95
CA CYS A 226 8.05 8.40 -17.24
C CYS A 226 7.93 7.44 -16.06
N GLU A 227 8.54 6.25 -16.12
CA GLU A 227 8.63 5.33 -14.97
C GLU A 227 9.34 5.99 -13.79
N LYS A 228 10.43 6.71 -14.05
CA LYS A 228 11.19 7.43 -13.02
C LYS A 228 10.46 8.67 -12.53
N GLU A 229 9.87 9.44 -13.45
CA GLU A 229 9.11 10.64 -13.08
C GLU A 229 7.84 10.31 -12.30
N SER A 230 7.18 9.17 -12.55
CA SER A 230 5.98 8.75 -11.80
C SER A 230 6.30 8.31 -10.38
N ILE A 231 7.48 7.71 -10.15
CA ILE A 231 8.00 7.44 -8.79
C ILE A 231 8.18 8.76 -8.04
N LYS A 232 8.86 9.73 -8.65
CA LYS A 232 9.09 11.06 -8.04
C LYS A 232 7.77 11.76 -7.73
N ASP A 233 6.82 11.73 -8.66
CA ASP A 233 5.48 12.31 -8.48
C ASP A 233 4.74 11.64 -7.31
N SER A 234 4.76 10.31 -7.25
CA SER A 234 4.15 9.54 -6.16
C SER A 234 4.80 9.81 -4.81
N VAL A 235 6.13 9.97 -4.77
CA VAL A 235 6.87 10.40 -3.57
C VAL A 235 6.42 11.79 -3.11
N MET A 236 6.22 12.73 -4.04
CA MET A 236 5.69 14.06 -3.70
C MET A 236 4.21 14.01 -3.30
N ASN A 237 3.42 13.07 -3.83
CA ASN A 237 2.03 12.91 -3.39
C ASN A 237 1.93 12.47 -1.93
N LEU A 238 2.93 11.75 -1.40
CA LEU A 238 2.96 11.33 0.01
C LEU A 238 3.01 12.49 1.01
N ILE A 239 3.60 13.65 0.65
CA ILE A 239 3.60 14.82 1.54
C ILE A 239 2.29 15.62 1.51
N THR A 240 1.34 15.25 0.63
CA THR A 240 -0.01 15.84 0.66
C THR A 240 -0.83 15.34 1.85
N TYR A 241 -0.43 14.21 2.44
CA TYR A 241 -1.02 13.66 3.66
C TYR A 241 -0.36 14.31 4.88
N SER A 242 -1.12 15.11 5.62
CA SER A 242 -0.59 15.84 6.80
C SER A 242 0.10 14.91 7.80
N TRP A 243 -0.49 13.76 8.10
CA TRP A 243 0.05 12.78 9.04
C TRP A 243 1.32 12.07 8.56
N ILE A 244 1.62 12.05 7.25
CA ILE A 244 2.92 11.63 6.72
C ILE A 244 3.90 12.80 6.79
N ARG A 245 3.50 13.93 6.20
CA ARG A 245 4.32 15.13 6.08
C ARG A 245 4.89 15.57 7.42
N ASP A 246 4.07 15.60 8.45
CA ASP A 246 4.47 16.07 9.77
C ASP A 246 5.50 15.10 10.40
N ARG A 247 5.37 13.79 10.16
CA ARG A 247 6.35 12.77 10.60
C ARG A 247 7.65 12.79 9.79
N VAL A 248 7.60 13.17 8.52
CA VAL A 248 8.82 13.40 7.72
C VAL A 248 9.59 14.59 8.30
N LYS A 249 8.91 15.66 8.71
CA LYS A 249 9.55 16.84 9.32
C LYS A 249 10.22 16.53 10.66
N THR A 250 9.63 15.65 11.47
CA THR A 250 10.25 15.21 12.74
C THR A 250 11.32 14.14 12.55
N GLY A 251 11.43 13.56 11.35
CA GLY A 251 12.38 12.49 11.03
C GLY A 251 11.91 11.09 11.44
N GLU A 252 10.69 10.96 11.96
CA GLU A 252 10.05 9.68 12.30
C GLU A 252 9.79 8.81 11.06
N VAL A 253 9.47 9.44 9.93
CA VAL A 253 9.21 8.75 8.66
C VAL A 253 10.21 9.21 7.60
N LYS A 254 10.79 8.26 6.87
CA LYS A 254 11.68 8.48 5.73
C LYS A 254 11.02 7.97 4.46
N ILE A 255 11.01 8.78 3.41
CA ILE A 255 10.39 8.43 2.13
C ILE A 255 11.47 8.22 1.07
N HIS A 256 11.35 7.12 0.34
CA HIS A 256 12.29 6.70 -0.69
C HIS A 256 11.52 6.39 -1.98
N GLY A 257 12.12 6.74 -3.12
CA GLY A 257 11.70 6.25 -4.43
C GLY A 257 12.75 5.27 -4.94
N CYS A 258 12.32 4.13 -5.49
CA CYS A 258 13.23 3.14 -6.07
C CYS A 258 12.79 2.78 -7.49
N TYR A 259 13.74 2.64 -8.40
CA TYR A 259 13.53 2.16 -9.77
C TYR A 259 14.35 0.89 -9.99
N TYR A 260 13.66 -0.24 -10.12
CA TYR A 260 14.28 -1.53 -10.38
C TYR A 260 14.37 -1.83 -11.88
N ASN A 261 15.58 -1.95 -12.41
CA ASN A 261 15.76 -2.36 -13.79
C ASN A 261 15.87 -3.89 -13.89
N LEU A 262 14.88 -4.52 -14.52
CA LEU A 262 14.82 -5.96 -14.70
C LEU A 262 15.92 -6.51 -15.63
N SER A 263 16.43 -5.70 -16.56
CA SER A 263 17.35 -6.20 -17.59
C SER A 263 18.75 -6.44 -17.07
N ASP A 264 19.23 -5.58 -16.17
CA ASP A 264 20.58 -5.60 -15.62
C ASP A 264 20.61 -5.81 -14.10
N CYS A 265 19.43 -5.99 -13.49
CA CYS A 265 19.25 -6.15 -12.05
C CYS A 265 19.76 -4.97 -11.20
N SER A 266 19.84 -3.77 -11.77
CA SER A 266 20.20 -2.55 -11.02
C SER A 266 19.01 -1.94 -10.28
N LEU A 267 19.29 -1.22 -9.19
CA LEU A 267 18.33 -0.42 -8.45
C LEU A 267 18.81 1.01 -8.34
N GLU A 268 18.01 1.96 -8.81
CA GLU A 268 18.23 3.38 -8.56
C GLU A 268 17.36 3.83 -7.39
N LYS A 269 17.91 4.66 -6.52
CA LYS A 269 17.23 5.14 -5.31
C LYS A 269 17.29 6.66 -5.21
N TRP A 270 16.16 7.25 -4.85
CA TRP A 270 16.03 8.64 -4.43
C TRP A 270 15.49 8.74 -3.01
N ARG A 271 15.77 9.85 -2.34
CA ARG A 271 15.26 10.13 -1.00
C ARG A 271 14.58 11.49 -0.95
N LEU A 272 13.42 11.54 -0.31
CA LEU A 272 12.78 12.81 0.02
C LEU A 272 13.51 13.49 1.18
N SER A 273 13.87 14.75 0.99
CA SER A 273 14.50 15.61 1.99
C SER A 273 13.59 16.79 2.30
N SER A 274 13.50 17.14 3.58
CA SER A 274 12.83 18.36 4.04
C SER A 274 13.86 19.47 4.15
N ASP A 275 13.59 20.61 3.52
CA ASP A 275 14.33 21.84 3.75
C ASP A 275 13.88 22.42 5.09
N LYS A 276 14.82 22.59 6.03
CA LYS A 276 14.54 23.12 7.36
C LYS A 276 14.24 24.62 7.32
N ASP A 277 14.74 25.33 6.30
CA ASP A 277 14.72 26.79 6.27
C ASP A 277 13.47 27.32 5.53
N ASN A 278 12.98 26.62 4.50
CA ASN A 278 11.82 27.04 3.71
C ASN A 278 10.57 26.17 3.85
N ASN A 279 10.56 25.20 4.78
CA ASN A 279 9.45 24.27 4.99
C ASN A 279 9.05 23.48 3.71
N GLY A 280 9.95 23.43 2.73
CA GLY A 280 9.78 22.79 1.43
C GLY A 280 10.30 21.36 1.45
N PHE A 281 9.92 20.59 0.44
CA PHE A 281 10.41 19.23 0.24
C PHE A 281 11.03 19.12 -1.15
N HIS A 282 12.12 18.39 -1.25
CA HIS A 282 12.78 18.11 -2.51
C HIS A 282 13.24 16.65 -2.53
N ILE A 283 13.39 16.11 -3.73
CA ILE A 283 13.93 14.77 -3.93
C ILE A 283 15.43 14.92 -4.16
N SER A 284 16.22 14.35 -3.25
CA SER A 284 17.69 14.41 -3.23
C SER A 284 18.31 13.28 -4.09
N ASP A 285 19.65 13.30 -4.14
CA ASP A 285 20.50 12.62 -5.11
C ASP A 285 20.21 11.13 -5.34
N ARG A 286 20.46 10.72 -6.59
CA ARG A 286 20.27 9.38 -7.12
C ARG A 286 21.45 8.50 -6.71
N GLU A 287 21.21 7.54 -5.82
CA GLU A 287 22.12 6.42 -5.57
C GLU A 287 21.84 5.30 -6.59
N ILE A 288 22.87 4.60 -7.06
CA ILE A 288 22.74 3.43 -7.95
C ILE A 288 23.36 2.23 -7.24
N TRP A 289 22.60 1.14 -7.14
CA TRP A 289 23.06 -0.15 -6.67
C TRP A 289 23.11 -1.09 -7.87
N SER A 290 24.30 -1.57 -8.20
CA SER A 290 24.60 -2.40 -9.39
C SER A 290 25.53 -3.53 -9.02
#